data_AF-A0A925V091-F1
#
_entry.id   AF-A0A925V091-F1
#
_cell.length_a   1.000
_cell.length_b   1.000
_cell.length_c   1.000
_cell.angle_alpha   90.00
_cell.angle_beta   90.00
_cell.angle_gamma   90.00
#
_symmetry.space_group_name_H-M   'P 1'
#
loop_
_entity.id
_entity.type
_entity.pdbx_description
1 polymer ?
#
loop_
_entity_poly.entity_id
_entity_poly.type
_entity_poly.pdbx_seq_one_letter_code
_entity_poly.pdbx_strand_id
1 'polypeptide(L)'
;MADPPRNSGLARGAWSWLAIAVLVVVVARLDGLWRWLATAALLVAVGELAPMLGALPMHAPAPLRAWVRARAPLLVLIAIAGVLLWPLVCGEPPASRDHAIHYFQARILVDEMLPSGRLSGWTDRLNHGFPYGEGYPTLGYLWVSAVHLLGFGVVDLRASYAWGLLGVWALSLWGVWQLAALVTRDVLERWQGEADDPERHRIA
;
A
#
# COMPACT_ATOMS: atom_id res chain seq x y z
N MET A 1 19.18 -8.57 -45.00
CA MET A 1 18.30 -8.46 -43.82
C MET A 1 18.77 -7.21 -43.08
N ALA A 2 17.97 -6.13 -43.07
CA ALA A 2 18.38 -4.86 -42.47
C ALA A 2 18.09 -4.89 -40.96
N ASP A 3 19.08 -4.58 -40.13
CA ASP A 3 18.88 -4.46 -38.69
C ASP A 3 17.85 -3.37 -38.38
N PRO A 4 16.85 -3.62 -37.52
CA PRO A 4 15.88 -2.61 -37.15
C PRO A 4 16.59 -1.42 -36.47
N PRO A 5 16.11 -0.18 -36.69
CA PRO A 5 16.75 1.00 -36.13
C PRO A 5 16.77 0.95 -34.59
N ARG A 6 17.99 1.06 -34.03
CA ARG A 6 18.29 1.06 -32.58
C ARG A 6 17.45 2.05 -31.75
N ASN A 7 16.79 3.02 -32.38
CA ASN A 7 16.05 4.10 -31.72
C ASN A 7 14.61 3.72 -31.34
N SER A 8 14.08 2.59 -31.83
CA SER A 8 12.68 2.19 -31.60
C SER A 8 12.35 1.78 -30.15
N GLY A 9 13.37 1.48 -29.34
CA GLY A 9 13.19 1.10 -27.92
C GLY A 9 12.94 2.31 -27.00
N LEU A 10 13.68 3.40 -27.20
CA LEU A 10 13.57 4.61 -26.37
C LEU A 10 12.24 5.33 -26.58
N ALA A 11 11.79 5.44 -27.83
CA ALA A 11 10.50 6.06 -28.15
C ALA A 11 9.34 5.29 -27.51
N ARG A 12 9.36 3.94 -27.58
CA ARG A 12 8.33 3.10 -26.93
C ARG A 12 8.29 3.31 -25.42
N GLY A 13 9.44 3.39 -24.75
CA GLY A 13 9.50 3.66 -23.32
C GLY A 13 8.92 5.01 -22.92
N ALA A 14 9.24 6.07 -23.66
CA ALA A 14 8.71 7.41 -23.37
C ALA A 14 7.18 7.44 -23.46
N TRP A 15 6.59 6.81 -24.47
CA TRP A 15 5.13 6.75 -24.63
C TRP A 15 4.44 5.94 -23.53
N SER A 16 5.04 4.83 -23.08
CA SER A 16 4.52 4.05 -21.94
C SER A 16 4.48 4.90 -20.67
N TRP A 17 5.59 5.57 -20.32
CA TRP A 17 5.64 6.45 -19.15
C TRP A 17 4.61 7.58 -19.21
N LEU A 18 4.43 8.20 -20.37
CA LEU A 18 3.42 9.23 -20.55
C LEU A 18 2.00 8.68 -20.35
N ALA A 19 1.69 7.51 -20.92
CA ALA A 19 0.38 6.88 -20.76
C ALA A 19 0.06 6.58 -19.29
N ILE A 20 1.05 6.17 -18.51
CA ILE A 20 0.90 5.91 -17.08
C ILE A 20 0.73 7.19 -16.29
N ALA A 21 1.51 8.23 -16.59
CA ALA A 21 1.34 9.53 -15.95
C ALA A 21 -0.08 10.07 -16.19
N VAL A 22 -0.59 9.94 -17.42
CA VAL A 22 -1.96 10.29 -17.76
C VAL A 22 -2.96 9.43 -16.98
N LEU A 23 -2.78 8.11 -16.91
CA LEU A 23 -3.65 7.22 -16.14
C LEU A 23 -3.66 7.55 -14.64
N VAL A 24 -2.50 7.88 -14.06
CA VAL A 24 -2.37 8.33 -12.66
C VAL A 24 -3.18 9.60 -12.43
N VAL A 25 -3.06 10.58 -13.32
CA VAL A 25 -3.85 11.83 -13.25
C VAL A 25 -5.34 11.55 -13.39
N VAL A 26 -5.74 10.69 -14.34
CA VAL A 26 -7.14 10.29 -14.54
C VAL A 26 -7.69 9.60 -13.29
N VAL A 27 -6.97 8.63 -12.72
CA VAL A 27 -7.33 7.95 -11.48
C VAL A 27 -7.53 8.93 -10.33
N ALA A 28 -6.64 9.92 -10.19
CA ALA A 28 -6.71 10.93 -9.13
C ALA A 28 -7.89 11.91 -9.29
N ARG A 29 -8.53 11.98 -10.46
CA ARG A 29 -9.62 12.92 -10.76
C ARG A 29 -10.99 12.27 -10.88
N LEU A 30 -11.05 10.96 -11.02
CA LEU A 30 -12.30 10.21 -11.12
C LEU A 30 -12.82 9.80 -9.75
N ASP A 31 -14.13 9.56 -9.66
CA ASP A 31 -14.79 9.02 -8.49
C ASP A 31 -15.60 7.75 -8.82
N GLY A 32 -15.99 7.02 -7.77
CA GLY A 32 -16.84 5.84 -7.87
C GLY A 32 -16.29 4.75 -8.80
N LEU A 33 -17.15 4.18 -9.63
CA LEU A 33 -16.82 3.07 -10.53
C LEU A 33 -15.69 3.42 -11.51
N TRP A 34 -15.69 4.63 -12.08
CA TRP A 34 -14.72 5.03 -13.10
C TRP A 34 -13.30 5.10 -12.55
N ARG A 35 -13.14 5.54 -11.29
CA ARG A 35 -11.85 5.49 -10.60
C ARG A 35 -11.33 4.06 -10.51
N TRP A 36 -12.19 3.11 -10.17
CA TRP A 36 -11.79 1.70 -10.04
C TRP A 36 -11.44 1.06 -11.39
N LEU A 37 -12.17 1.38 -12.45
CA LEU A 37 -11.83 0.93 -13.80
C LEU A 37 -10.49 1.51 -14.28
N ALA A 38 -10.25 2.80 -14.05
CA ALA A 38 -8.98 3.44 -14.38
C ALA A 38 -7.81 2.86 -13.54
N THR A 39 -8.08 2.49 -12.28
CA THR A 39 -7.10 1.81 -11.41
C THR A 39 -6.74 0.43 -11.94
N ALA A 40 -7.73 -0.37 -12.36
CA ALA A 40 -7.49 -1.67 -12.96
C ALA A 40 -6.66 -1.53 -14.25
N ALA A 41 -6.98 -0.57 -15.10
CA ALA A 41 -6.22 -0.27 -16.30
C ALA A 41 -4.77 0.14 -15.97
N LEU A 42 -4.57 0.97 -14.94
CA LEU A 42 -3.25 1.36 -14.45
C LEU A 42 -2.44 0.15 -13.95
N LEU A 43 -3.05 -0.77 -13.20
CA LEU A 43 -2.39 -1.97 -12.70
C LEU A 43 -1.94 -2.89 -13.84
N VAL A 44 -2.78 -3.07 -14.87
CA VAL A 44 -2.41 -3.83 -16.07
C VAL A 44 -1.26 -3.15 -16.82
N ALA A 45 -1.36 -1.84 -17.04
CA ALA A 45 -0.33 -1.06 -17.74
C ALA A 45 1.02 -1.07 -17.00
N VAL A 46 1.00 -1.13 -15.66
CA VAL A 46 2.20 -1.26 -14.83
C VAL A 46 2.85 -2.63 -14.98
N GLY A 47 2.09 -3.71 -15.17
CA GLY A 47 2.64 -5.03 -15.46
C GLY A 47 3.52 -5.03 -16.72
N GLU A 48 3.07 -4.32 -17.76
CA GLU A 48 3.82 -4.13 -19.02
C GLU A 48 5.12 -3.33 -18.84
N LEU A 49 5.25 -2.54 -17.76
CA LEU A 49 6.48 -1.83 -17.43
C LEU A 49 7.49 -2.62 -16.63
N ALA A 50 7.14 -3.78 -16.09
CA ALA A 50 8.06 -4.57 -15.27
C ALA A 50 9.46 -4.76 -15.92
N PRO A 51 9.59 -4.96 -17.25
CA PRO A 51 10.88 -5.00 -17.93
C PRO A 51 11.65 -3.66 -17.85
N MET A 52 10.95 -2.53 -17.95
CA MET A 52 11.53 -1.19 -17.91
C MET A 52 11.96 -0.75 -16.51
N LEU A 53 11.19 -1.13 -15.48
CA LEU A 53 11.57 -0.93 -14.08
C LEU A 53 12.87 -1.67 -13.74
N GLY A 54 13.15 -2.79 -14.41
CA GLY A 54 14.43 -3.51 -14.32
C GLY A 54 15.65 -2.71 -14.80
N ALA A 55 15.46 -1.67 -15.61
CA ALA A 55 16.52 -0.81 -16.13
C ALA A 55 16.81 0.41 -15.23
N LEU A 56 15.94 0.71 -14.25
CA LEU A 56 15.91 2.00 -13.56
C LEU A 56 16.85 2.19 -12.36
N PRO A 57 17.85 1.32 -12.14
CA PRO A 57 18.99 1.80 -11.39
C PRO A 57 20.31 1.44 -12.07
N MET A 58 20.55 1.81 -13.33
CA MET A 58 21.84 1.54 -13.99
C MET A 58 23.06 2.10 -13.22
N HIS A 59 22.87 3.16 -12.42
CA HIS A 59 23.93 3.84 -11.69
C HIS A 59 23.98 3.51 -10.19
N ALA A 60 23.05 2.71 -9.65
CA ALA A 60 23.11 2.33 -8.24
C ALA A 60 24.07 1.15 -8.01
N PRO A 61 24.63 1.00 -6.79
CA PRO A 61 25.42 -0.17 -6.42
C PRO A 61 24.64 -1.49 -6.62
N ALA A 62 25.33 -2.55 -7.04
CA ALA A 62 24.74 -3.88 -7.24
C ALA A 62 23.79 -4.36 -6.12
N PRO A 63 24.11 -4.24 -4.81
CA PRO A 63 23.20 -4.68 -3.75
C PRO A 63 21.90 -3.86 -3.71
N LEU A 64 21.98 -2.54 -3.90
CA LEU A 64 20.80 -1.69 -3.94
C LEU A 64 19.91 -2.01 -5.15
N ARG A 65 20.53 -2.26 -6.32
CA ARG A 65 19.79 -2.66 -7.53
C ARG A 65 19.02 -3.96 -7.31
N ALA A 66 19.67 -4.97 -6.73
CA ALA A 66 19.02 -6.25 -6.43
C ALA A 66 17.85 -6.06 -5.45
N TRP A 67 18.05 -5.27 -4.39
CA TRP A 67 17.01 -4.95 -3.41
C TRP A 67 15.80 -4.25 -4.04
N VAL A 68 16.05 -3.22 -4.87
CA VAL A 68 15.00 -2.45 -5.55
C VAL A 68 14.26 -3.37 -6.52
N ARG A 69 14.95 -4.15 -7.35
CA ARG A 69 14.29 -5.06 -8.31
C ARG A 69 13.42 -6.10 -7.60
N ALA A 70 13.88 -6.62 -6.47
CA ALA A 70 13.11 -7.58 -5.68
C ALA A 70 11.86 -6.97 -5.02
N ARG A 71 11.82 -5.64 -4.83
CA ARG A 71 10.70 -4.94 -4.16
C ARG A 71 9.94 -3.99 -5.07
N ALA A 72 10.35 -3.85 -6.33
CA ALA A 72 9.76 -2.90 -7.26
C ALA A 72 8.24 -3.07 -7.39
N PRO A 73 7.68 -4.30 -7.50
CA PRO A 73 6.23 -4.45 -7.56
C PRO A 73 5.52 -3.91 -6.31
N LEU A 74 6.03 -4.22 -5.12
CA LEU A 74 5.48 -3.69 -3.87
C LEU A 74 5.58 -2.15 -3.81
N LEU A 75 6.73 -1.58 -4.16
CA LEU A 75 6.92 -0.12 -4.17
C LEU A 75 5.95 0.58 -5.13
N VAL A 76 5.71 -0.03 -6.30
CA VAL A 76 4.73 0.49 -7.26
C VAL A 76 3.32 0.40 -6.71
N LEU A 77 2.93 -0.72 -6.08
CA LEU A 77 1.62 -0.85 -5.44
C LEU A 77 1.42 0.17 -4.32
N ILE A 78 2.44 0.41 -3.49
CA ILE A 78 2.41 1.46 -2.45
C ILE A 78 2.25 2.84 -3.08
N ALA A 79 2.96 3.14 -4.17
CA ALA A 79 2.83 4.41 -4.86
C ALA A 79 1.42 4.61 -5.45
N ILE A 80 0.86 3.59 -6.10
CA ILE A 80 -0.52 3.61 -6.62
C ILE A 80 -1.52 3.81 -5.48
N ALA A 81 -1.36 3.09 -4.36
CA ALA A 81 -2.20 3.25 -3.19
C ALA A 81 -2.09 4.68 -2.61
N GLY A 82 -0.90 5.27 -2.58
CA GLY A 82 -0.71 6.67 -2.17
C GLY A 82 -1.46 7.66 -3.06
N VAL A 83 -1.51 7.43 -4.37
CA VAL A 83 -2.31 8.25 -5.30
C VAL A 83 -3.81 8.04 -5.06
N LEU A 84 -4.27 6.78 -4.92
CA LEU A 84 -5.68 6.47 -4.71
C LEU A 84 -6.20 6.98 -3.38
N LEU A 85 -5.35 6.97 -2.36
CA LEU A 85 -5.61 7.40 -1.01
C LEU A 85 -4.99 8.77 -0.73
N TRP A 86 -4.86 9.61 -1.77
CA TRP A 86 -4.25 10.93 -1.67
C TRP A 86 -4.82 11.81 -0.54
N PRO A 87 -6.15 11.82 -0.26
CA PRO A 87 -6.67 12.51 0.91
C PRO A 87 -6.01 12.07 2.22
N LEU A 88 -5.75 10.77 2.40
CA LEU A 88 -5.04 10.26 3.58
C LEU A 88 -3.61 10.79 3.64
N VAL A 89 -2.92 10.86 2.50
CA VAL A 89 -1.56 11.45 2.41
C VAL A 89 -1.57 12.91 2.87
N CYS A 90 -2.60 13.66 2.47
CA CYS A 90 -2.83 15.05 2.89
C CYS A 90 -3.33 15.22 4.34
N GLY A 91 -3.48 14.14 5.11
CA GLY A 91 -3.97 14.22 6.49
C GLY A 91 -5.49 14.34 6.61
N GLU A 92 -6.23 14.00 5.55
CA GLU A 92 -7.69 14.07 5.49
C GLU A 92 -8.30 12.67 5.62
N PRO A 93 -8.80 12.29 6.81
CA PRO A 93 -9.39 10.98 7.00
C PRO A 93 -10.74 10.85 6.29
N PRO A 94 -11.21 9.62 6.01
CA PRO A 94 -12.45 9.42 5.27
C PRO A 94 -13.65 9.95 6.04
N ALA A 95 -14.53 10.67 5.34
CA ALA A 95 -15.76 11.20 5.91
C ALA A 95 -16.86 10.12 5.94
N SER A 96 -16.79 9.21 6.91
CA SER A 96 -17.85 8.22 7.16
C SER A 96 -18.23 8.20 8.63
N ARG A 97 -19.45 7.73 8.94
CA ARG A 97 -19.93 7.54 10.32
C ARG A 97 -18.98 6.63 11.11
N ASP A 98 -18.51 5.57 10.48
CA ASP A 98 -17.62 4.58 11.07
C ASP A 98 -16.27 5.20 11.47
N HIS A 99 -15.63 5.91 10.53
CA HIS A 99 -14.36 6.59 10.81
C HIS A 99 -14.51 7.74 11.82
N ALA A 100 -15.66 8.42 11.86
CA ALA A 100 -15.92 9.43 12.88
C ALA A 100 -15.95 8.82 14.29
N ILE A 101 -16.59 7.66 14.47
CA ILE A 101 -16.61 6.94 15.75
C ILE A 101 -15.20 6.51 16.15
N HIS A 102 -14.44 5.90 15.23
CA HIS A 102 -13.07 5.47 15.50
C HIS A 102 -12.11 6.64 15.80
N TYR A 103 -12.27 7.76 15.09
CA TYR A 103 -11.49 8.96 15.37
C TYR A 103 -11.80 9.54 16.75
N PHE A 104 -13.09 9.58 17.13
CA PHE A 104 -13.50 10.03 18.44
C PHE A 104 -12.98 9.11 19.56
N GLN A 105 -12.94 7.79 19.33
CA GLN A 105 -12.30 6.85 20.26
C GLN A 105 -10.80 7.07 20.39
N ALA A 106 -10.10 7.38 19.29
CA ALA A 106 -8.69 7.77 19.34
C ALA A 106 -8.49 9.05 20.17
N ARG A 107 -9.39 10.04 20.05
CA ARG A 107 -9.38 11.24 20.90
C ARG A 107 -9.54 10.92 22.37
N ILE A 108 -10.53 10.09 22.75
CA ILE A 108 -10.71 9.71 24.16
C ILE A 108 -9.45 9.02 24.70
N LEU A 109 -8.83 8.13 23.93
CA LEU A 109 -7.59 7.48 24.32
C LEU A 109 -6.48 8.52 24.59
N VAL A 110 -6.23 9.41 23.63
CA VAL A 110 -5.12 10.37 23.68
C VAL A 110 -5.35 11.49 24.69
N ASP A 111 -6.54 12.07 24.73
CA ASP A 111 -6.85 13.28 25.50
C ASP A 111 -7.23 12.96 26.96
N GLU A 112 -7.73 11.75 27.25
CA GLU A 112 -8.29 11.42 28.57
C GLU A 112 -7.63 10.18 29.20
N MET A 113 -7.55 9.08 28.46
CA MET A 113 -7.10 7.81 29.05
C MET A 113 -5.59 7.80 29.28
N LEU A 114 -4.78 8.14 28.28
CA LEU A 114 -3.32 8.17 28.40
C LEU A 114 -2.83 9.11 29.51
N PRO A 115 -3.33 10.37 29.62
CA PRO A 115 -2.96 11.25 30.73
C PRO A 115 -3.32 10.68 32.12
N SER A 116 -4.37 9.86 32.20
CA SER A 116 -4.77 9.16 33.43
C SER A 116 -4.03 7.84 33.70
N GLY A 117 -3.03 7.50 32.88
CA GLY A 117 -2.29 6.23 32.99
C GLY A 117 -3.11 5.00 32.59
N ARG A 118 -4.17 5.18 31.79
CA ARG A 118 -5.09 4.11 31.36
C ARG A 118 -4.89 3.78 29.88
N LEU A 119 -4.86 2.48 29.59
CA LEU A 119 -4.88 1.93 28.22
C LEU A 119 -6.15 1.12 27.91
N SER A 120 -7.04 0.96 28.91
CA SER A 120 -8.33 0.29 28.80
C SER A 120 -9.25 0.78 29.92
N GLY A 121 -10.53 0.42 29.85
CA GLY A 121 -11.55 0.77 30.85
C GLY A 121 -12.78 1.45 30.25
N TRP A 122 -13.61 1.99 31.13
CA TRP A 122 -14.92 2.57 30.80
C TRP A 122 -14.87 4.08 30.55
N THR A 123 -15.79 4.55 29.70
CA THR A 123 -16.07 5.97 29.44
C THR A 123 -17.55 6.18 29.12
N ASP A 124 -18.10 7.32 29.53
CA ASP A 124 -19.47 7.80 29.24
C ASP A 124 -19.51 8.79 28.06
N ARG A 125 -18.34 9.17 27.52
CA ARG A 125 -18.20 10.12 26.41
C ARG A 125 -18.74 9.59 25.09
N LEU A 126 -18.83 8.27 24.96
CA LEU A 126 -19.36 7.60 23.76
C LEU A 126 -20.89 7.48 23.82
N ASN A 127 -21.53 7.59 22.66
CA ASN A 127 -22.92 7.18 22.46
C ASN A 127 -23.96 7.88 23.37
N HIS A 128 -23.85 9.20 23.54
CA HIS A 128 -24.80 10.03 24.31
C HIS A 128 -24.89 9.71 25.82
N GLY A 129 -23.79 9.33 26.48
CA GLY A 129 -23.79 9.17 27.94
C GLY A 129 -24.18 7.78 28.44
N PHE A 130 -24.44 6.82 27.53
CA PHE A 130 -24.62 5.43 27.94
C PHE A 130 -23.26 4.79 28.23
N PRO A 131 -23.04 4.23 29.43
CA PRO A 131 -21.78 3.56 29.75
C PRO A 131 -21.62 2.38 28.81
N TYR A 132 -20.64 2.47 27.91
CA TYR A 132 -20.26 1.38 27.03
C TYR A 132 -18.96 0.77 27.54
N GLY A 133 -18.86 -0.56 27.49
CA GLY A 133 -17.78 -1.37 28.04
C GLY A 133 -16.40 -1.07 27.49
N GLU A 134 -15.44 -1.96 27.79
CA GLU A 134 -14.08 -1.84 27.25
C GLU A 134 -14.16 -1.49 25.77
N GLY A 135 -13.67 -0.29 25.45
CA GLY A 135 -13.59 0.17 24.07
C GLY A 135 -12.89 -0.89 23.23
N TYR A 136 -13.15 -0.86 21.93
CA TYR A 136 -12.40 -1.60 20.92
C TYR A 136 -10.90 -1.70 21.27
N PRO A 137 -10.22 -2.78 20.85
CA PRO A 137 -8.82 -3.02 21.20
C PRO A 137 -7.94 -1.79 20.95
N THR A 138 -7.30 -1.31 22.01
CA THR A 138 -6.63 0.01 22.04
C THR A 138 -5.41 0.10 21.14
N LEU A 139 -4.86 -1.04 20.72
CA LEU A 139 -3.77 -1.09 19.76
C LEU A 139 -4.11 -0.36 18.45
N GLY A 140 -5.34 -0.47 17.96
CA GLY A 140 -5.75 0.24 16.74
C GLY A 140 -5.71 1.76 16.92
N TYR A 141 -6.15 2.26 18.08
CA TYR A 141 -6.14 3.69 18.41
C TYR A 141 -4.74 4.22 18.69
N LEU A 142 -3.88 3.42 19.34
CA LEU A 142 -2.47 3.74 19.51
C LEU A 142 -1.77 3.84 18.15
N TRP A 143 -2.05 2.91 17.24
CA TRP A 143 -1.48 2.91 15.89
C TRP A 143 -1.82 4.21 15.13
N VAL A 144 -3.10 4.56 15.06
CA VAL A 144 -3.54 5.78 14.34
C VAL A 144 -3.14 7.07 15.06
N SER A 145 -2.80 7.01 16.35
CA SER A 145 -2.30 8.16 17.12
C SER A 145 -0.78 8.20 17.21
N ALA A 146 -0.06 7.24 16.65
CA ALA A 146 1.36 7.04 16.90
C ALA A 146 2.22 8.25 16.51
N VAL A 147 1.96 8.86 15.35
CA VAL A 147 2.74 10.01 14.87
C VAL A 147 2.49 11.24 15.74
N HIS A 148 1.24 11.46 16.16
CA HIS A 148 0.90 12.51 17.13
C HIS A 148 1.62 12.29 18.46
N LEU A 149 1.55 11.09 19.02
CA LEU A 149 2.15 10.77 20.33
C LEU A 149 3.69 10.83 20.32
N LEU A 150 4.33 10.19 19.33
CA LEU A 150 5.79 10.18 19.18
C LEU A 150 6.33 11.56 18.82
N GLY A 151 5.54 12.37 18.12
CA GLY A 151 5.83 13.76 17.80
C GLY A 151 5.47 14.75 18.92
N PHE A 152 5.06 14.28 20.11
CA PHE A 152 4.65 15.11 21.24
C PHE A 152 3.60 16.17 20.87
N GLY A 153 2.68 15.83 19.97
CA GLY A 153 1.60 16.72 19.52
C GLY A 153 1.97 17.71 18.43
N VAL A 154 3.20 17.71 17.88
CA VAL A 154 3.58 18.55 16.73
C VAL A 154 2.72 18.25 15.50
N VAL A 155 2.29 17.01 15.33
CA VAL A 155 1.38 16.59 14.26
C VAL A 155 -0.03 16.49 14.83
N ASP A 156 -0.99 17.17 14.20
CA ASP A 156 -2.40 17.09 14.60
C ASP A 156 -2.90 15.64 14.63
N LEU A 157 -3.71 15.32 15.65
CA LEU A 157 -4.25 13.97 15.81
C LEU A 157 -5.09 13.54 14.59
N ARG A 158 -5.76 14.48 13.91
CA ARG A 158 -6.49 14.23 12.65
C ARG A 158 -5.57 13.74 11.54
N ALA A 159 -4.42 14.39 11.36
CA ALA A 159 -3.44 14.02 10.35
C ALA A 159 -2.76 12.69 10.71
N SER A 160 -2.39 12.51 11.99
CA SER A 160 -1.88 11.23 12.50
C SER A 160 -2.86 10.09 12.20
N TYR A 161 -4.16 10.32 12.43
CA TYR A 161 -5.18 9.31 12.19
C TYR A 161 -5.27 8.91 10.71
N ALA A 162 -5.26 9.89 9.81
CA ALA A 162 -5.23 9.65 8.37
C ALA A 162 -3.97 8.88 7.92
N TRP A 163 -2.79 9.25 8.43
CA TRP A 163 -1.53 8.55 8.14
C TRP A 163 -1.48 7.15 8.75
N GLY A 164 -2.10 6.95 9.91
CA GLY A 164 -2.28 5.64 10.51
C GLY A 164 -3.09 4.71 9.61
N LEU A 165 -4.21 5.20 9.06
CA LEU A 165 -5.00 4.44 8.09
C LEU A 165 -4.19 4.12 6.82
N LEU A 166 -3.42 5.08 6.32
CA LEU A 166 -2.51 4.84 5.18
C LEU A 166 -1.46 3.76 5.52
N GLY A 167 -0.93 3.78 6.74
CA GLY A 167 -0.01 2.77 7.26
C GLY A 167 -0.63 1.38 7.31
N VAL A 168 -1.91 1.24 7.70
CA VAL A 168 -2.63 -0.04 7.66
C VAL A 168 -2.71 -0.56 6.23
N TRP A 169 -3.07 0.28 5.26
CA TRP A 169 -3.12 -0.12 3.85
C TRP A 169 -1.75 -0.55 3.31
N ALA A 170 -0.69 0.19 3.63
CA ALA A 170 0.67 -0.16 3.25
C ALA A 170 1.10 -1.51 3.86
N LEU A 171 0.75 -1.74 5.14
CA LEU A 171 1.02 -3.01 5.83
C LEU A 171 0.26 -4.18 5.20
N SER A 172 -1.02 -3.98 4.86
CA SER A 172 -1.82 -4.99 4.15
C SER A 172 -1.24 -5.33 2.79
N LEU A 173 -0.84 -4.32 2.00
CA LEU A 173 -0.18 -4.53 0.71
C LEU A 173 1.12 -5.31 0.85
N TRP A 174 1.94 -4.97 1.85
CA TRP A 174 3.15 -5.72 2.16
C TRP A 174 2.83 -7.16 2.52
N GLY A 175 1.86 -7.41 3.39
CA GLY A 175 1.45 -8.77 3.77
C GLY A 175 0.99 -9.61 2.58
N VAL A 176 0.15 -9.05 1.71
CA VAL A 176 -0.32 -9.73 0.48
C VAL A 176 0.83 -10.01 -0.47
N TRP A 177 1.75 -9.05 -0.64
CA TRP A 177 2.94 -9.25 -1.46
C TRP A 177 3.83 -10.39 -0.94
N GLN A 178 4.08 -10.42 0.38
CA GLN A 178 4.88 -11.49 0.99
C GLN A 178 4.25 -12.86 0.76
N LEU A 179 2.94 -12.98 0.93
CA LEU A 179 2.20 -14.21 0.66
C LEU A 179 2.33 -14.62 -0.81
N ALA A 180 2.10 -13.69 -1.74
CA ALA A 180 2.19 -13.96 -3.18
C ALA A 180 3.61 -14.40 -3.59
N ALA A 181 4.64 -13.76 -3.05
CA ALA A 181 6.03 -14.11 -3.30
C ALA A 181 6.38 -15.52 -2.78
N LEU A 182 5.86 -15.90 -1.60
CA LEU A 182 6.04 -17.24 -1.03
C LEU A 182 5.36 -18.31 -1.88
N VAL A 183 4.10 -18.10 -2.25
CA VAL A 183 3.34 -19.03 -3.10
C VAL A 183 4.02 -19.19 -4.46
N THR A 184 4.44 -18.09 -5.08
CA THR A 184 5.12 -18.12 -6.39
C THR A 184 6.40 -18.94 -6.31
N ARG A 185 7.19 -18.78 -5.23
CA ARG A 185 8.42 -19.56 -5.03
C ARG A 185 8.13 -21.05 -4.90
N ASP A 186 7.20 -21.43 -4.03
CA ASP A 186 6.82 -22.84 -3.82
C ASP A 186 6.29 -23.50 -5.11
N VAL A 187 5.45 -22.79 -5.88
CA VAL A 187 4.96 -23.28 -7.17
C VAL A 187 6.09 -23.48 -8.19
N LEU A 188 7.02 -22.53 -8.28
CA LEU A 188 8.15 -22.62 -9.21
C LEU A 188 9.12 -23.75 -8.83
N GLU A 189 9.42 -23.92 -7.54
CA GLU A 189 10.27 -24.99 -7.03
C GLU A 189 9.67 -26.37 -7.33
N ARG A 190 8.36 -26.55 -7.09
CA ARG A 190 7.65 -27.80 -7.43
C ARG A 190 7.66 -28.09 -8.93
N TRP A 191 7.39 -27.07 -9.74
CA TRP A 191 7.39 -27.22 -11.19
C TRP A 191 8.76 -27.60 -11.75
N GLN A 192 9.83 -27.00 -11.22
CA GLN A 192 11.21 -27.37 -11.58
C GLN A 192 11.55 -28.80 -11.15
N GLY A 193 11.18 -29.20 -9.94
CA GLY A 193 11.38 -30.58 -9.47
C GLY A 193 10.64 -31.62 -10.32
N GLU A 194 9.44 -31.31 -10.82
CA GLU A 194 8.71 -32.18 -11.75
C GLU A 194 9.34 -32.24 -13.16
N ALA A 195 9.93 -31.13 -13.63
CA ALA A 195 10.59 -31.07 -14.93
C ALA A 195 11.93 -31.82 -14.93
N ASP A 196 12.61 -31.85 -13.80
CA ASP A 196 13.92 -32.49 -13.63
C ASP A 196 13.82 -34.00 -13.30
N ASP A 197 12.61 -34.57 -13.13
CA ASP A 197 12.40 -36.01 -12.89
C ASP A 197 12.57 -36.83 -14.19
N PRO A 198 13.70 -37.54 -14.36
CA PRO A 198 13.99 -38.27 -15.59
C PRO A 198 13.13 -39.53 -15.76
N GLU A 199 12.45 -40.01 -14.72
CA GLU A 199 11.59 -41.20 -14.81
C GLU A 199 10.21 -40.88 -15.40
N ARG A 200 9.72 -39.64 -15.24
CA ARG A 200 8.44 -39.20 -15.84
C ARG A 200 8.40 -39.32 -17.36
N HIS A 201 9.56 -39.19 -18.03
CA HIS A 201 9.67 -39.31 -19.49
C HIS A 201 9.81 -40.75 -20.00
N ARG A 202 9.89 -41.76 -19.13
CA ARG A 202 10.06 -43.17 -19.54
C ARG A 202 8.75 -43.95 -19.69
N ILE A 203 7.61 -43.35 -19.36
CA ILE A 203 6.29 -44.05 -19.30
C ILE A 203 5.30 -43.54 -20.37
N ALA A 204 5.71 -42.59 -21.22
CA ALA A 204 4.92 -42.11 -22.36
C ALA A 204 5.48 -42.66 -23.69
#